data_AF-A0A667WSL4-F1
#
_entry.id   AF-A0A667WSL4-F1
#
_cell.length_a   1.000
_cell.length_b   1.000
_cell.length_c   1.000
_cell.angle_alpha   90.00
_cell.angle_beta   90.00
_cell.angle_gamma   90.00
#
_symmetry.space_group_name_H-M   'P 1'
#
loop_
_entity.id
_entity.type
_entity.pdbx_description
1 polymer ?
#
loop_
_entity_poly.entity_id
_entity_poly.type
_entity_poly.pdbx_seq_one_letter_code
_entity_poly.pdbx_strand_id
1 'polypeptide(L)'
;ASHQRERGQGIGTNSHAVKYLNQDYEALRRNCFESGRLFQDETFPALASSLGFKELGPKIAYLSLLPPDPPAFYLHPKQTQCDSADVW
;
A
#
# COMPACT_ATOMS: atom_id res chain seq x y z
N ALA A 1 21.81 20.88 -1.29
CA ALA A 1 23.03 20.24 -0.74
C ALA A 1 22.75 18.87 -0.10
N SER A 2 21.65 18.69 0.67
CA SER A 2 21.30 17.40 1.31
C SER A 2 20.95 16.28 0.31
N HIS A 3 20.01 16.54 -0.60
CA HIS A 3 19.57 15.53 -1.58
C HIS A 3 20.68 14.99 -2.49
N GLN A 4 21.68 15.82 -2.82
CA GLN A 4 22.82 15.38 -3.64
C GLN A 4 23.71 14.37 -2.89
N ARG A 5 23.83 14.51 -1.56
CA ARG A 5 24.57 13.59 -0.70
C ARG A 5 23.80 12.30 -0.47
N GLU A 6 22.50 12.42 -0.24
CA GLU A 6 21.58 11.27 -0.10
C GLU A 6 21.60 10.39 -1.35
N ARG A 7 21.50 11.00 -2.53
CA ARG A 7 21.64 10.28 -3.81
C ARG A 7 23.01 9.63 -3.99
N GLY A 8 24.08 10.29 -3.52
CA GLY A 8 25.44 9.72 -3.49
C GLY A 8 25.59 8.51 -2.56
N GLN A 9 24.73 8.39 -1.54
CA GLN A 9 24.62 7.22 -0.66
C GLN A 9 23.69 6.14 -1.23
N GLY A 10 23.15 6.35 -2.44
CA GLY A 10 22.22 5.42 -3.09
C GLY A 10 20.76 5.63 -2.70
N ILE A 11 20.42 6.65 -1.89
CA ILE A 11 19.01 6.90 -1.53
C ILE A 11 18.20 7.25 -2.78
N GLY A 12 17.09 6.53 -2.97
CA GLY A 12 16.21 6.63 -4.13
C GLY A 12 16.53 5.67 -5.28
N THR A 13 17.53 4.79 -5.14
CA THR A 13 17.69 3.64 -6.05
C THR A 13 16.68 2.55 -5.74
N ASN A 14 16.53 1.57 -6.62
CA ASN A 14 15.67 0.41 -6.38
C ASN A 14 16.06 -0.34 -5.07
N SER A 15 17.36 -0.50 -4.81
CA SER A 15 17.85 -1.17 -3.60
C SER A 15 17.77 -0.33 -2.32
N HIS A 16 17.59 0.99 -2.42
CA HIS A 16 17.44 1.89 -1.29
C HIS A 16 16.33 2.92 -1.55
N ALA A 17 15.12 2.40 -1.80
CA ALA A 17 13.97 3.22 -2.09
C ALA A 17 13.56 4.06 -0.87
N VAL A 18 13.18 5.32 -1.12
CA VAL A 18 12.64 6.20 -0.08
C VAL A 18 11.22 5.75 0.24
N LYS A 19 10.92 5.60 1.53
CA LYS A 19 9.59 5.26 2.02
C LYS A 19 8.61 6.40 1.72
N TYR A 20 7.58 6.13 0.93
CA TYR A 20 6.54 7.12 0.63
C TYR A 20 5.78 7.45 1.92
N LEU A 21 5.68 8.73 2.25
CA LEU A 21 5.06 9.22 3.49
C LEU A 21 5.56 8.49 4.75
N ASN A 22 6.82 8.07 4.76
CA ASN A 22 7.43 7.33 5.86
C ASN A 22 6.76 5.98 6.20
N GLN A 23 6.00 5.41 5.26
CA GLN A 23 5.36 4.11 5.43
C GLN A 23 6.38 2.98 5.29
N ASP A 24 6.51 2.18 6.35
CA ASP A 24 7.39 1.02 6.40
C ASP A 24 6.57 -0.26 6.23
N TYR A 25 6.67 -0.89 5.06
CA TYR A 25 5.91 -2.10 4.74
C TYR A 25 6.11 -3.22 5.76
N GLU A 26 7.32 -3.48 6.23
CA GLU A 26 7.57 -4.59 7.16
C GLU A 26 6.97 -4.30 8.55
N ALA A 27 7.04 -3.05 9.00
CA ALA A 27 6.37 -2.65 10.23
C ALA A 27 4.85 -2.72 10.11
N LEU A 28 4.28 -2.23 9.00
CA LEU A 28 2.84 -2.26 8.73
C LEU A 28 2.31 -3.70 8.65
N ARG A 29 3.01 -4.56 7.91
CA ARG A 29 2.66 -5.99 7.75
C ARG A 29 2.65 -6.71 9.09
N ARG A 30 3.69 -6.49 9.91
CA ARG A 30 3.77 -7.08 11.25
C ARG A 30 2.62 -6.64 12.14
N ASN A 31 2.30 -5.36 12.17
CA ASN A 31 1.18 -4.85 12.96
C ASN A 31 -0.17 -5.46 12.53
N CYS A 32 -0.40 -5.62 11.23
CA CYS A 32 -1.61 -6.26 10.70
C CYS A 32 -1.69 -7.73 11.12
N PHE A 33 -0.55 -8.44 11.04
CA PHE A 33 -0.47 -9.84 11.44
C PHE A 33 -0.70 -10.02 12.95
N GLU A 34 -0.06 -9.22 13.79
CA GLU A 34 -0.20 -9.26 15.25
C GLU A 34 -1.61 -8.88 15.71
N SER A 35 -2.26 -7.94 15.01
CA SER A 35 -3.64 -7.52 15.32
C SER A 35 -4.72 -8.40 14.69
N GLY A 36 -4.36 -9.34 13.82
CA GLY A 36 -5.32 -10.20 13.10
C GLY A 36 -6.27 -9.43 12.18
N ARG A 37 -5.85 -8.27 11.66
CA ARG A 37 -6.65 -7.40 10.78
C ARG A 37 -5.98 -7.22 9.43
N LEU A 38 -6.79 -6.98 8.40
CA LEU A 38 -6.28 -6.56 7.09
C LEU A 38 -5.76 -5.12 7.17
N PHE A 39 -4.74 -4.82 6.36
CA PHE A 39 -4.21 -3.47 6.25
C PHE A 39 -5.24 -2.54 5.61
N GLN A 40 -5.41 -1.36 6.20
CA GLN A 40 -6.20 -0.28 5.65
C GLN A 40 -5.27 0.94 5.50
N ASP A 41 -5.16 1.46 4.28
CA ASP A 41 -4.29 2.58 4.00
C ASP A 41 -4.94 3.90 4.42
N GLU A 42 -4.41 4.54 5.47
CA GLU A 42 -4.87 5.85 5.95
C GLU A 42 -4.43 6.99 5.02
N THR A 43 -3.33 6.82 4.29
CA THR A 43 -2.78 7.83 3.38
C THR A 43 -3.45 7.81 2.01
N PHE A 44 -4.02 6.66 1.63
CA PHE A 44 -4.76 6.46 0.41
C PHE A 44 -6.04 5.66 0.69
N PRO A 45 -7.05 6.28 1.32
CA PRO A 45 -8.23 5.58 1.78
C PRO A 45 -9.07 5.06 0.61
N ALA A 46 -9.86 4.01 0.81
CA ALA A 46 -10.79 3.45 -0.18
C ALA A 46 -12.03 4.35 -0.38
N LEU A 47 -11.81 5.61 -0.75
CA LEU A 47 -12.82 6.65 -0.94
C LEU A 47 -12.78 7.19 -2.37
N ALA A 48 -13.90 7.78 -2.81
CA ALA A 48 -13.99 8.40 -4.13
C ALA A 48 -12.96 9.51 -4.37
N SER A 49 -12.47 10.17 -3.31
CA SER A 49 -11.38 11.15 -3.39
C SER A 49 -10.06 10.55 -3.87
N SER A 50 -9.83 9.28 -3.60
CA SER A 50 -8.59 8.57 -3.97
C SER A 50 -8.58 8.16 -5.44
N LEU A 51 -9.74 8.05 -6.08
CA LEU A 51 -9.85 7.74 -7.51
C LEU A 51 -9.47 8.91 -8.41
N GLY A 52 -9.60 10.14 -7.92
CA GLY A 52 -9.18 11.34 -8.63
C GLY A 52 -10.18 12.48 -8.55
N PHE A 53 -9.93 13.52 -9.35
CA PHE A 53 -10.74 14.73 -9.38
C PHE A 53 -11.61 14.79 -10.64
N LYS A 54 -12.70 15.56 -10.58
CA LYS A 54 -13.66 15.84 -11.68
C LYS A 54 -14.36 14.60 -12.24
N GLU A 55 -13.73 13.92 -13.21
CA GLU A 55 -14.33 12.82 -13.99
C GLU A 55 -14.24 11.47 -13.27
N LEU A 56 -13.27 11.32 -12.36
CA LEU A 56 -13.07 10.13 -11.53
C LEU A 56 -13.53 10.32 -10.07
N GLY A 57 -13.97 11.53 -9.74
CA GLY A 57 -14.46 11.88 -8.40
C GLY A 57 -15.92 11.46 -8.16
N PRO A 58 -16.51 11.82 -7.00
CA PRO A 58 -17.83 11.36 -6.54
C PRO A 58 -19.03 11.78 -7.43
N LYS A 59 -18.79 12.41 -8.58
CA LYS A 59 -19.80 12.66 -9.61
C LYS A 59 -20.28 11.36 -10.29
N ILE A 60 -19.54 10.27 -10.16
CA ILE A 60 -19.99 8.94 -10.59
C ILE A 60 -20.87 8.37 -9.47
N ALA A 61 -22.18 8.52 -9.61
CA ALA A 61 -23.21 8.09 -8.64
C ALA A 61 -23.17 6.59 -8.26
N TYR A 62 -22.38 5.77 -8.96
CA TYR A 62 -22.19 4.35 -8.67
C TYR A 62 -21.18 4.07 -7.55
N LEU A 63 -20.22 4.97 -7.29
CA LEU A 63 -19.15 4.75 -6.31
C LEU A 63 -19.62 4.91 -4.87
N SER A 64 -20.66 5.73 -4.63
CA SER A 64 -21.29 5.86 -3.31
C SER A 64 -22.13 4.65 -2.89
N LEU A 65 -22.29 3.66 -3.78
CA LEU A 65 -23.05 2.43 -3.52
C LEU A 65 -22.16 1.18 -3.37
N LEU A 66 -20.85 1.29 -3.55
CA LEU A 66 -19.92 0.19 -3.32
C LEU A 66 -19.53 0.15 -1.83
N PRO A 67 -19.57 -1.02 -1.17
CA PRO A 67 -19.01 -1.14 0.16
C PRO A 67 -17.51 -0.83 0.13
N PRO A 68 -16.97 -0.13 1.16
CA PRO A 68 -15.57 0.28 1.22
C PRO A 68 -14.59 -0.91 1.28
N ASP A 69 -15.10 -2.10 1.61
CA ASP A 69 -14.32 -3.33 1.71
C ASP A 69 -14.82 -4.35 0.68
N PRO A 70 -13.97 -4.87 -0.23
CA PRO A 70 -14.29 -6.10 -0.92
C PRO A 70 -14.43 -7.22 0.12
N PRO A 71 -15.40 -8.14 -0.03
CA PRO A 71 -15.56 -9.24 0.92
C PRO A 71 -14.23 -10.03 1.01
N ALA A 72 -13.82 -10.32 2.24
CA ALA A 72 -12.57 -10.98 2.62
C ALA A 72 -12.37 -12.42 2.05
N PHE A 73 -13.12 -12.81 1.02
CA PHE A 73 -13.22 -14.18 0.52
C PHE A 73 -12.12 -14.64 -0.44
N TYR A 74 -11.11 -13.80 -0.73
CA TYR A 74 -9.97 -14.19 -1.59
C TYR A 74 -8.65 -14.43 -0.86
N LEU A 75 -8.66 -14.57 0.47
CA LEU A 75 -7.49 -15.06 1.20
C LEU A 75 -7.84 -16.37 1.92
N HIS A 76 -7.86 -17.47 1.16
CA HIS A 76 -7.55 -18.76 1.76
C HIS A 76 -6.06 -18.75 2.15
N PRO A 77 -5.69 -19.09 3.39
CA PRO A 77 -4.28 -19.32 3.72
C PRO A 77 -3.86 -20.62 3.04
N LYS A 78 -3.36 -20.54 1.81
CA LYS A 78 -2.37 -21.51 1.37
C LYS A 78 -1.05 -20.99 1.93
N GLN A 79 -0.59 -21.66 2.98
CA GLN A 79 0.82 -21.66 3.36
C GLN A 79 1.62 -22.04 2.12
N THR A 80 2.12 -21.05 1.40
CA THR A 80 3.24 -21.24 0.50
C THR A 80 4.48 -21.00 1.33
N GLN A 81 5.19 -22.10 1.58
CA GLN A 81 6.60 -22.07 1.93
C GLN A 81 7.31 -21.36 0.77
N CYS A 82 7.68 -20.10 0.98
CA CYS A 82 8.47 -19.34 0.02
C CYS A 82 9.91 -19.84 0.13
N ASP A 83 10.24 -20.86 -0.65
CA ASP A 83 11.64 -21.12 -0.99
C ASP A 83 12.17 -19.97 -1.85
N SER A 84 13.27 -19.43 -1.34
CA SER A 84 14.32 -18.64 -1.98
C SER A 84 14.14 -18.21 -3.44
N ALA A 85 14.35 -16.90 -3.63
CA ALA A 85 14.79 -16.25 -4.86
C ALA A 85 13.80 -16.27 -6.02
N ASP A 86 12.93 -15.26 -6.03
CA ASP A 86 12.66 -14.43 -7.21
C ASP A 86 11.90 -13.19 -6.73
N VAL A 87 12.61 -12.07 -6.60
CA VAL A 87 12.01 -10.76 -6.30
C VAL A 87 12.52 -9.78 -7.35
N TRP A 88 11.54 -9.30 -8.12
CA TRP A 88 11.48 -8.14 -9.01
C TRP A 88 12.62 -7.11 -8.95
#